data_AF-A0A3S2UXJ1-F1
#
_entry.id   AF-A0A3S2UXJ1-F1
#
_cell.length_a   1.000
_cell.length_b   1.000
_cell.length_c   1.000
_cell.angle_alpha   90.00
_cell.angle_beta   90.00
_cell.angle_gamma   90.00
#
_symmetry.space_group_name_H-M   'P 1'
#
loop_
_entity.id
_entity.type
_entity.pdbx_description
1 polymer ?
#
loop_
_entity_poly.entity_id
_entity_poly.type
_entity_poly.pdbx_seq_one_letter_code
_entity_poly.pdbx_strand_id
1 'polypeptide(L)' 'MERQISAFVDHYNHHRYHESLANLTPADVYHGRGAKLLKMREEIENPPWLKYNSMGSDM' A
#
# COMPACT_ATOMS: atom_id res chain seq x y z
N MET A 1 0.94 -10.46 31.15
CA MET A 1 1.52 -11.07 29.93
C MET A 1 0.60 -10.90 28.73
N GLU A 2 -0.69 -11.25 28.83
CA GLU A 2 -1.66 -11.16 27.73
C GLU A 2 -1.78 -9.77 27.08
N ARG A 3 -1.74 -8.69 27.88
CA ARG A 3 -1.78 -7.31 27.36
C ARG A 3 -0.62 -6.98 26.41
N GLN A 4 0.57 -7.52 26.68
CA GLN A 4 1.75 -7.29 25.82
C GLN A 4 1.62 -8.06 24.51
N ILE A 5 1.07 -9.28 24.56
CA ILE A 5 0.80 -10.09 23.37
C ILE A 5 -0.26 -9.41 22.50
N SER A 6 -1.35 -8.93 23.11
CA SER A 6 -2.40 -8.22 22.38
C SER A 6 -1.86 -6.95 21.71
N ALA A 7 -1.03 -6.17 22.40
CA ALA A 7 -0.41 -4.98 21.84
C ALA A 7 0.53 -5.33 20.68
N PHE A 8 1.29 -6.42 20.80
CA PHE A 8 2.16 -6.90 19.74
C PHE A 8 1.37 -7.34 18.50
N VAL A 9 0.32 -8.14 18.67
CA VAL A 9 -0.54 -8.62 17.57
C VAL A 9 -1.20 -7.44 16.84
N ASP A 10 -1.74 -6.49 17.59
CA ASP A 10 -2.37 -5.30 17.00
C ASP A 10 -1.36 -4.45 16.21
N HIS A 11 -0.18 -4.21 16.80
CA HIS A 11 0.88 -3.48 16.12
C HIS A 11 1.33 -4.19 14.83
N TYR A 12 1.57 -5.50 14.89
CA TYR A 12 2.04 -6.27 13.74
C TYR A 12 1.01 -6.30 12.61
N ASN A 13 -0.27 -6.53 12.95
CA ASN A 13 -1.31 -6.71 11.93
C ASN A 13 -1.82 -5.40 11.32
N HIS A 14 -1.83 -4.31 12.08
CA HIS A 14 -2.46 -3.06 11.64
C HIS A 14 -1.49 -1.90 11.42
N HIS A 15 -0.29 -1.93 12.00
CA HIS A 15 0.60 -0.77 12.02
C HIS A 15 1.94 -1.00 11.33
N ARG A 16 2.32 -2.26 11.11
CA ARG A 16 3.57 -2.62 10.43
C ARG A 16 3.32 -2.87 8.95
N TYR A 17 4.06 -2.14 8.11
CA TYR A 17 4.13 -2.40 6.67
C TYR A 17 5.22 -3.43 6.37
N HIS A 18 4.93 -4.36 5.45
CA HIS A 18 5.85 -5.42 5.07
C HIS A 18 6.23 -5.32 3.60
N GLU A 19 7.53 -5.28 3.31
CA GLU A 19 8.06 -5.20 1.95
C GLU A 19 7.65 -6.39 1.09
N SER A 20 7.62 -7.60 1.66
CA SER A 20 7.14 -8.81 0.99
C SER A 20 5.65 -8.76 0.63
N LEU A 21 4.88 -7.84 1.23
CA LEU A 21 3.47 -7.58 0.93
C LEU A 21 3.29 -6.28 0.15
N ALA A 22 4.31 -5.83 -0.60
CA ALA A 22 4.30 -4.55 -1.31
C ALA A 22 4.00 -3.35 -0.39
N ASN A 23 4.57 -3.38 0.82
CA ASN A 23 4.36 -2.38 1.87
C ASN A 23 2.87 -2.22 2.23
N LEU A 24 2.15 -3.34 2.33
CA LEU A 24 0.82 -3.43 2.94
C LEU A 24 0.92 -3.96 4.37
N THR A 25 -0.14 -3.70 5.15
CA THR A 25 -0.31 -4.34 6.46
C THR A 25 -0.87 -5.75 6.30
N PRO A 26 -0.60 -6.68 7.22
CA PRO A 26 -1.21 -8.01 7.19
C PRO A 26 -2.75 -7.96 7.19
N ALA A 27 -3.34 -7.01 7.92
CA ALA A 27 -4.79 -6.83 7.94
C ALA A 27 -5.34 -6.42 6.57
N ASP A 28 -4.67 -5.53 5.83
CA ASP A 28 -5.13 -5.14 4.50
C ASP A 28 -5.10 -6.29 3.49
N VAL A 29 -4.13 -7.20 3.62
CA VAL A 29 -4.07 -8.42 2.81
C VAL A 29 -5.19 -9.38 3.21
N TYR A 30 -5.36 -9.64 4.51
CA TYR A 30 -6.39 -10.55 5.02
C TYR A 30 -7.81 -10.09 4.66
N HIS A 31 -8.07 -8.78 4.73
CA HIS A 31 -9.36 -8.20 4.36
C HIS A 31 -9.52 -7.97 2.84
N GLY A 32 -8.55 -8.37 2.01
CA GLY A 32 -8.62 -8.24 0.56
C GLY A 32 -8.57 -6.80 0.04
N ARG A 33 -8.13 -5.84 0.86
CA ARG A 33 -8.03 -4.41 0.48
C ARG A 33 -6.77 -4.09 -0.31
N GLY A 34 -5.80 -5.02 -0.35
CA GLY A 34 -4.48 -4.80 -0.94
C GLY A 34 -4.51 -4.28 -2.37
N ALA A 35 -5.28 -4.92 -3.27
CA ALA A 35 -5.35 -4.51 -4.67
C ALA A 35 -5.84 -3.06 -4.85
N LYS A 36 -6.82 -2.64 -4.05
CA LYS A 36 -7.36 -1.27 -4.09
C LYS A 36 -6.32 -0.26 -3.62
N LEU A 37 -5.59 -0.55 -2.54
CA LEU A 37 -4.55 0.34 -2.02
C LEU A 37 -3.37 0.48 -2.98
N LEU A 38 -2.95 -0.62 -3.60
CA LEU A 38 -1.87 -0.59 -4.60
C LEU A 38 -2.27 0.20 -5.84
N LYS A 39 -3.51 0.05 -6.32
CA LYS A 39 -4.03 0.86 -7.44
C LYS A 39 -4.04 2.35 -7.11
N MET A 40 -4.49 2.73 -5.91
CA MET A 40 -4.46 4.12 -5.46
C MET A 40 -3.04 4.69 -5.42
N ARG A 41 -2.06 3.88 -4.97
CA ARG A 41 -0.64 4.29 -4.98
C ARG A 41 -0.12 4.49 -6.39
N GLU A 42 -0.43 3.57 -7.31
CA GLU A 42 -0.04 3.69 -8.71
C GLU A 42 -0.60 4.96 -9.37
N GLU A 43 -1.85 5.32 -9.08
CA GLU A 43 -2.47 6.56 -9.59
C GLU A 43 -1.77 7.83 -9.07
N ILE A 44 -1.19 7.79 -7.87
CA ILE A 44 -0.44 8.90 -7.25
C ILE A 44 1.00 8.95 -7.78
N GLU A 45 1.67 7.81 -7.94
CA GLU A 45 3.05 7.72 -8.43
C GLU A 45 3.13 7.96 -9.94
N ASN A 46 2.13 7.48 -10.70
CA ASN A 46 2.04 7.58 -12.14
C ASN A 46 0.72 8.25 -12.58
N PRO A 47 0.51 9.53 -12.22
CA PRO A 47 -0.70 10.23 -12.58
C PRO A 47 -0.82 10.36 -14.11
N PRO A 48 -2.05 10.34 -14.66
CA PRO A 48 -2.28 10.36 -16.11
C PRO A 48 -1.58 11.50 -16.85
N TRP A 49 -1.42 12.66 -16.21
CA TRP A 49 -0.77 13.83 -16.82
C TRP A 49 0.72 13.67 -17.10
N LEU A 50 1.44 12.79 -16.40
CA LEU A 50 2.85 12.53 -16.72
C LEU A 50 2.99 11.95 -18.13
N LYS A 51 2.02 11.13 -18.57
CA LYS A 51 2.00 10.55 -19.91
C LYS A 51 1.78 11.62 -20.99
N TYR A 52 0.86 12.55 -20.74
CA TYR A 52 0.59 13.66 -21.68
C TYR A 52 1.80 14.57 -21.86
N ASN A 53 2.55 14.86 -20.80
CA ASN A 53 3.76 15.67 -20.89
C ASN A 53 4.88 14.98 -21.70
N SER A 54 4.97 13.64 -21.67
CA SER A 54 5.93 12.89 -22.49
C SER A 54 5.53 12.80 -23.98
N MET A 55 4.23 12.71 -24.29
CA MET A 55 3.76 12.65 -25.69
C MET A 55 3.88 14.01 -26.40
N GLY A 56 3.77 15.12 -25.66
CA GLY A 56 3.92 16.46 -26.21
C GLY A 56 5.37 16.86 -26.55
N SER A 57 6.37 16.10 -26.10
CA SER A 57 7.77 16.29 -26.53
C SER A 57 8.15 15.51 -27.79
N ASP A 58 7.30 14.56 -28.21
CA ASP A 58 7.54 13.68 -29.36
C ASP A 58 6.86 14.18 -30.66
N MET A 59 6.15 15.32 -30.60
CA MET A 59 5.60 16.06 -31.77
C MET A 59 6.38 17.34 -32.02
#